data_AF-A0A383B5T7-F1
#
_entry.id   AF-A0A383B5T7-F1
#
_cell.length_a   1.000
_cell.length_b   1.000
_cell.length_c   1.000
_cell.angle_alpha   90.00
_cell.angle_beta   90.00
_cell.angle_gamma   90.00
#
_symmetry.space_group_name_H-M   'P 1'
#
loop_
_entity.id
_entity.type
_entity.pdbx_description
1 polymer ?
#
loop_
_entity_poly.entity_id
_entity_poly.type
_entity_poly.pdbx_seq_one_letter_code
_entity_poly.pdbx_strand_id
1 'polypeptide(L)'
;QGESAQWNTDNNAWFGSLSDINIASGYWLGVVEPDTVQVCGYSFNPDRIYNFQSPGSNLISFPVPWCVPVEDAIPDEIQLYLQNQSNDSFASNFFIGEGQASVLMDYEWIGSLENLCGAKGYWASVSSEVSFIFVTGDQSERDVGQLTRELADSPIEKYPEGFVYPQSSQQSFFIIDEIDRNEDVSLDDSWILSYCNYNLAGARKWSDEMLDIPIMGYNGTPETKGLCEPGDIPQLKLLTANGDLMI
;
A
#
# COMPACT_ATOMS: atom_id res chain seq x y z
N GLN A 1 12.60 -13.61 -4.36
CA GLN A 1 12.47 -12.14 -4.18
C GLN A 1 13.62 -11.47 -4.93
N GLY A 2 13.41 -10.27 -5.47
CA GLY A 2 14.47 -9.58 -6.23
C GLY A 2 14.62 -10.04 -7.69
N GLU A 3 13.57 -10.66 -8.24
CA GLU A 3 13.50 -10.96 -9.67
C GLU A 3 12.72 -9.86 -10.39
N SER A 4 13.11 -9.57 -11.62
CA SER A 4 12.40 -8.62 -12.48
C SER A 4 12.43 -9.10 -13.92
N ALA A 5 11.46 -8.65 -14.71
CA ALA A 5 11.45 -8.78 -16.15
C ALA A 5 10.97 -7.46 -16.77
N GLN A 6 11.59 -7.08 -17.89
CA GLN A 6 11.25 -5.90 -18.66
C GLN A 6 11.06 -6.27 -20.12
N TRP A 7 10.01 -5.73 -20.75
CA TRP A 7 9.78 -5.89 -22.17
C TRP A 7 10.67 -4.93 -22.96
N ASN A 8 11.41 -5.47 -23.94
CA ASN A 8 12.21 -4.68 -24.86
C ASN A 8 11.54 -4.67 -26.24
N THR A 9 11.18 -3.47 -26.71
CA THR A 9 10.47 -3.26 -27.97
C THR A 9 11.35 -3.44 -29.21
N ASP A 10 12.67 -3.24 -29.10
CA ASP A 10 13.58 -3.29 -30.26
C ASP A 10 13.79 -4.73 -30.76
N ASN A 11 13.71 -5.70 -29.85
CA ASN A 11 13.89 -7.12 -30.15
C ASN A 11 12.66 -7.98 -29.83
N ASN A 12 11.57 -7.35 -29.37
CA ASN A 12 10.29 -8.00 -29.10
C ASN A 12 10.42 -9.19 -28.13
N ALA A 13 11.17 -8.98 -27.04
CA ALA A 13 11.48 -10.02 -26.05
C ALA A 13 11.54 -9.47 -24.62
N TRP A 14 11.26 -10.35 -23.65
CA TRP A 14 11.44 -10.08 -22.22
C TRP A 14 12.90 -10.31 -21.79
N PHE A 15 13.43 -9.40 -20.97
CA PHE A 15 14.76 -9.50 -20.36
C PHE A 15 14.64 -9.45 -18.84
N GLY A 16 15.40 -10.29 -18.16
CA GLY A 16 15.47 -10.30 -16.70
C GLY A 16 15.56 -11.71 -16.14
N SER A 17 15.50 -11.81 -14.82
CA SER A 17 15.55 -13.08 -14.09
C SER A 17 14.16 -13.65 -13.79
N LEU A 18 13.10 -12.83 -13.85
CA LEU A 18 11.73 -13.29 -13.63
C LEU A 18 11.24 -14.04 -14.87
N SER A 19 11.19 -15.37 -14.82
CA SER A 19 10.71 -16.22 -15.92
C SER A 19 9.27 -16.67 -15.76
N ASP A 20 8.76 -16.71 -14.52
CA ASP A 20 7.47 -17.31 -14.17
C ASP A 20 6.72 -16.44 -13.16
N ILE A 21 5.41 -16.31 -13.34
CA ILE A 21 4.51 -15.65 -12.40
C ILE A 21 3.90 -16.72 -11.47
N ASN A 22 4.07 -16.54 -10.17
CA ASN A 22 3.58 -17.42 -9.12
C ASN A 22 2.40 -16.78 -8.41
N ILE A 23 1.28 -17.50 -8.34
CA ILE A 23 0.06 -17.02 -7.68
C ILE A 23 0.23 -16.72 -6.19
N ALA A 24 1.25 -17.29 -5.53
CA ALA A 24 1.58 -17.04 -4.12
C ALA A 24 2.48 -15.81 -3.90
N SER A 25 3.04 -15.25 -4.97
CA SER A 25 3.85 -14.03 -4.92
C SER A 25 3.02 -12.83 -5.31
N GLY A 26 3.35 -11.66 -4.76
CA GLY A 26 2.91 -10.39 -5.33
C GLY A 26 3.92 -9.88 -6.36
N TYR A 27 3.47 -8.98 -7.22
CA TYR A 27 4.28 -8.36 -8.27
C TYR A 27 3.96 -6.87 -8.36
N TRP A 28 4.99 -6.05 -8.56
CA TRP A 28 4.82 -4.65 -8.91
C TRP A 28 4.97 -4.51 -10.42
N LEU A 29 3.92 -4.04 -11.10
CA LEU A 29 3.90 -3.91 -12.55
C LEU A 29 4.05 -2.44 -12.95
N GLY A 30 5.11 -2.13 -13.69
CA GLY A 30 5.26 -0.84 -14.35
C GLY A 30 4.69 -0.90 -15.78
N VAL A 31 3.82 0.06 -16.11
CA VAL A 31 3.27 0.25 -17.47
C VAL A 31 3.64 1.64 -17.97
N VAL A 32 3.87 1.78 -19.28
CA VAL A 32 4.23 3.06 -19.90
C VAL A 32 3.02 4.01 -19.97
N GLU A 33 1.85 3.44 -20.22
CA GLU A 33 0.57 4.15 -20.23
C GLU A 33 -0.47 3.30 -19.46
N PRO A 34 -1.52 3.92 -18.90
CA PRO A 34 -2.60 3.19 -18.24
C PRO A 34 -3.18 2.12 -19.18
N ASP A 35 -3.12 0.86 -18.76
CA ASP A 35 -3.59 -0.27 -19.56
C ASP A 35 -4.23 -1.34 -18.66
N THR A 36 -5.05 -2.19 -19.27
CA THR A 36 -5.65 -3.34 -18.59
C THR A 36 -4.83 -4.59 -18.85
N VAL A 37 -4.16 -5.09 -17.81
CA VAL A 37 -3.44 -6.36 -17.88
C VAL A 37 -4.36 -7.51 -17.50
N GLN A 38 -4.50 -8.47 -18.41
CA GLN A 38 -5.24 -9.72 -18.18
C GLN A 38 -4.26 -10.88 -18.09
N VAL A 39 -4.26 -11.56 -16.95
CA VAL A 39 -3.45 -12.76 -16.71
C VAL A 39 -4.38 -13.95 -16.51
N CYS A 40 -4.15 -15.02 -17.26
CA CYS A 40 -4.81 -16.31 -17.03
C CYS A 40 -3.91 -17.18 -16.16
N GLY A 41 -4.47 -17.78 -15.11
CA GLY A 41 -3.72 -18.61 -14.17
C GLY A 41 -4.60 -19.62 -13.45
N TYR A 42 -4.02 -20.33 -12.48
CA TYR A 42 -4.74 -21.26 -11.62
C TYR A 42 -5.77 -20.54 -10.74
N SER A 43 -6.77 -21.30 -10.27
CA SER A 43 -7.77 -20.79 -9.33
C SER A 43 -7.11 -20.26 -8.05
N PHE A 44 -7.77 -19.30 -7.43
CA PHE A 44 -7.44 -18.80 -6.10
C PHE A 44 -7.51 -19.94 -5.07
N ASN A 45 -6.72 -19.84 -4.00
CA ASN A 45 -6.62 -20.85 -2.94
C ASN A 45 -6.81 -20.15 -1.59
N PRO A 46 -8.03 -20.10 -1.04
CA PRO A 46 -8.28 -19.46 0.26
C PRO A 46 -7.52 -20.14 1.40
N ASP A 47 -7.23 -21.44 1.28
CA ASP A 47 -6.49 -22.22 2.27
C ASP A 47 -4.96 -22.11 2.10
N ARG A 48 -4.48 -21.07 1.40
CA ARG A 48 -3.06 -20.87 1.18
C ARG A 48 -2.36 -20.49 2.48
N ILE A 49 -1.34 -21.28 2.83
CA ILE A 49 -0.43 -20.97 3.92
C ILE A 49 0.63 -19.98 3.42
N TYR A 50 0.65 -18.80 4.03
CA TYR A 50 1.70 -17.80 3.87
C TYR A 50 2.78 -18.11 4.90
N ASN A 51 4.03 -18.23 4.44
CA ASN A 51 5.18 -18.53 5.29
C ASN A 51 6.20 -17.40 5.15
N PHE A 52 6.28 -16.55 6.18
CA PHE A 52 7.31 -15.51 6.28
C PHE A 52 8.48 -16.06 7.08
N GLN A 53 9.48 -16.57 6.35
CA GLN A 53 10.63 -17.29 6.92
C GLN A 53 11.73 -16.35 7.44
N SER A 54 11.59 -15.05 7.30
CA SER A 54 12.51 -14.07 7.86
C SER A 54 11.76 -12.77 8.14
N PRO A 55 12.13 -12.03 9.20
CA PRO A 55 11.63 -10.68 9.42
C PRO A 55 11.87 -9.77 8.22
N GLY A 56 11.00 -8.78 8.04
CA GLY A 56 11.07 -7.79 6.97
C GLY A 56 9.97 -7.96 5.92
N SER A 57 10.13 -7.27 4.80
CA SER A 57 9.09 -7.08 3.79
C SER A 57 8.99 -8.25 2.81
N ASN A 58 7.77 -8.77 2.66
CA ASN A 58 7.43 -9.87 1.77
C ASN A 58 6.34 -9.40 0.80
N LEU A 59 6.60 -9.49 -0.51
CA LEU A 59 5.60 -9.13 -1.51
C LEU A 59 4.63 -10.29 -1.76
N ILE A 60 3.38 -10.11 -1.37
CA ILE A 60 2.32 -11.12 -1.40
C ILE A 60 1.12 -10.64 -2.23
N SER A 61 0.25 -11.59 -2.59
CA SER A 61 -1.08 -11.33 -3.15
C SER A 61 -2.15 -11.89 -2.23
N PHE A 62 -3.35 -11.30 -2.19
CA PHE A 62 -4.46 -11.80 -1.39
C PHE A 62 -5.11 -13.05 -2.03
N PRO A 63 -5.45 -14.11 -1.27
CA PRO A 63 -5.71 -15.44 -1.82
C PRO A 63 -7.12 -15.66 -2.38
N VAL A 64 -7.93 -14.60 -2.53
CA VAL A 64 -9.33 -14.63 -2.96
C VAL A 64 -9.66 -13.40 -3.83
N PRO A 65 -10.66 -13.46 -4.73
CA PRO A 65 -10.94 -12.40 -5.70
C PRO A 65 -11.71 -11.18 -5.16
N TRP A 66 -12.05 -11.16 -3.87
CA TRP A 66 -12.78 -10.06 -3.22
C TRP A 66 -11.89 -9.33 -2.21
N CYS A 67 -12.43 -8.31 -1.56
CA CYS A 67 -11.78 -7.57 -0.49
C CYS A 67 -12.23 -8.04 0.89
N VAL A 68 -11.33 -8.01 1.86
CA VAL A 68 -11.59 -8.22 3.29
C VAL A 68 -10.88 -7.11 4.06
N PRO A 69 -11.49 -6.50 5.10
CA PRO A 69 -10.82 -5.52 5.95
C PRO A 69 -9.50 -6.07 6.49
N VAL A 70 -8.46 -5.24 6.60
CA VAL A 70 -7.13 -5.70 7.09
C VAL A 70 -7.25 -6.31 8.49
N GLU A 71 -8.03 -5.68 9.36
CA GLU A 71 -8.32 -6.15 10.72
C GLU A 71 -8.97 -7.53 10.78
N ASP A 72 -9.83 -7.85 9.81
CA ASP A 72 -10.52 -9.14 9.73
C ASP A 72 -9.70 -10.19 8.97
N ALA A 73 -8.84 -9.77 8.05
CA ALA A 73 -8.12 -10.67 7.15
C ALA A 73 -7.04 -11.48 7.87
N ILE A 74 -6.50 -10.96 8.97
CA ILE A 74 -5.38 -11.55 9.70
C ILE A 74 -5.92 -12.19 10.98
N PRO A 75 -5.68 -13.48 11.26
CA PRO A 75 -6.20 -14.11 12.48
C PRO A 75 -5.73 -13.40 13.75
N ASP A 76 -6.61 -13.19 14.73
CA ASP A 76 -6.31 -12.50 16.00
C ASP A 76 -5.08 -13.07 16.72
N GLU A 77 -4.93 -14.41 16.74
CA GLU A 77 -3.78 -15.09 17.35
C GLU A 77 -2.46 -14.67 16.69
N ILE A 78 -2.48 -14.41 15.39
CA ILE A 78 -1.32 -13.97 14.62
C ILE A 78 -1.05 -12.49 14.85
N GLN A 79 -2.09 -11.65 14.92
CA GLN A 79 -1.95 -10.24 15.28
C GLN A 79 -1.31 -10.09 16.66
N LEU A 80 -1.85 -10.82 17.65
CA LEU A 80 -1.33 -10.87 19.02
C LEU A 80 0.12 -11.40 19.05
N TYR A 81 0.43 -12.43 18.28
CA TYR A 81 1.79 -12.94 18.17
C TYR A 81 2.76 -11.87 17.63
N LEU A 82 2.43 -11.25 16.50
CA LEU A 82 3.26 -10.22 15.85
C LEU A 82 3.47 -9.00 16.74
N GLN A 83 2.43 -8.58 17.46
CA GLN A 83 2.50 -7.49 18.44
C GLN A 83 3.40 -7.84 19.64
N ASN A 84 3.33 -9.08 20.14
CA ASN A 84 4.19 -9.52 21.25
C ASN A 84 5.65 -9.69 20.83
N GLN A 85 5.94 -9.89 19.55
CA GLN A 85 7.30 -10.00 19.03
C GLN A 85 7.90 -8.66 18.62
N SER A 86 7.10 -7.61 18.39
CA SER A 86 7.64 -6.27 18.19
C SER A 86 8.23 -5.75 19.50
N ASN A 87 9.55 -5.81 19.60
CA ASN A 87 10.32 -5.18 20.68
C ASN A 87 10.49 -3.66 20.46
N ASP A 88 9.93 -3.13 19.38
CA ASP A 88 10.00 -1.73 19.01
C ASP A 88 8.63 -1.08 19.25
N SER A 89 8.66 0.11 19.87
CA SER A 89 7.54 1.04 19.92
C SER A 89 7.11 1.53 18.54
N PHE A 90 7.91 1.29 17.50
CA PHE A 90 7.59 1.62 16.11
C PHE A 90 7.03 0.44 15.31
N ALA A 91 6.11 0.80 14.43
CA ALA A 91 5.52 0.08 13.30
C ALA A 91 6.42 -0.97 12.61
N SER A 92 6.57 -2.17 13.17
CA SER A 92 7.36 -3.26 12.56
C SER A 92 6.51 -4.22 11.72
N ASN A 93 5.19 -4.22 11.97
CA ASN A 93 4.20 -5.04 11.30
C ASN A 93 3.30 -4.14 10.47
N PHE A 94 3.39 -4.23 9.14
CA PHE A 94 2.63 -3.36 8.24
C PHE A 94 2.32 -4.05 6.91
N PHE A 95 1.26 -3.57 6.26
CA PHE A 95 0.91 -3.85 4.88
C PHE A 95 1.00 -2.55 4.08
N ILE A 96 1.71 -2.58 2.96
CA ILE A 96 1.82 -1.45 2.04
C ILE A 96 1.32 -1.87 0.66
N GLY A 97 0.38 -1.09 0.12
CA GLY A 97 -0.14 -1.19 -1.24
C GLY A 97 0.36 -0.07 -2.16
N GLU A 98 -0.45 0.30 -3.14
CA GLU A 98 -0.15 1.39 -4.08
C GLU A 98 -0.42 2.77 -3.45
N GLY A 99 0.55 3.28 -2.69
CA GLY A 99 0.43 4.57 -2.02
C GLY A 99 -0.55 4.56 -0.84
N GLN A 100 -0.77 3.39 -0.23
CA GLN A 100 -1.56 3.20 0.99
C GLN A 100 -0.80 2.29 1.93
N ALA A 101 -0.92 2.52 3.23
CA ALA A 101 -0.37 1.66 4.25
C ALA A 101 -1.39 1.35 5.35
N SER A 102 -1.21 0.21 5.98
CA SER A 102 -1.86 -0.17 7.23
C SER A 102 -0.81 -0.74 8.16
N VAL A 103 -0.78 -0.27 9.40
CA VAL A 103 0.22 -0.64 10.39
C VAL A 103 -0.48 -1.12 11.66
N LEU A 104 0.03 -2.19 12.25
CA LEU A 104 -0.45 -2.66 13.55
C LEU A 104 0.26 -1.90 14.67
N MET A 105 -0.51 -1.11 15.44
CA MET A 105 -0.06 -0.40 16.64
C MET A 105 -1.08 -0.58 17.74
N ASP A 106 -0.62 -0.87 18.96
CA ASP A 106 -1.49 -1.06 20.13
C ASP A 106 -2.69 -1.98 19.89
N TYR A 107 -2.47 -3.06 19.12
CA TYR A 107 -3.48 -4.06 18.73
C TYR A 107 -4.54 -3.57 17.72
N GLU A 108 -4.35 -2.41 17.10
CA GLU A 108 -5.25 -1.84 16.10
C GLU A 108 -4.51 -1.62 14.78
N TRP A 109 -5.20 -1.85 13.66
CA TRP A 109 -4.69 -1.53 12.33
C TRP A 109 -5.02 -0.08 11.98
N ILE A 110 -3.98 0.70 11.73
CA ILE A 110 -4.07 2.14 11.50
C ILE A 110 -3.57 2.46 10.10
N GLY A 111 -4.28 3.32 9.37
CA GLY A 111 -3.88 3.84 8.07
C GLY A 111 -4.92 3.63 6.97
N SER A 112 -4.64 4.21 5.81
CA SER A 112 -5.54 4.29 4.65
C SER A 112 -5.70 2.99 3.87
N LEU A 113 -4.88 1.96 4.13
CA LEU A 113 -5.10 0.64 3.55
C LEU A 113 -6.11 -0.12 4.41
N GLU A 114 -7.40 0.10 4.17
CA GLU A 114 -8.46 -0.52 4.96
C GLU A 114 -8.73 -1.98 4.57
N ASN A 115 -8.46 -2.37 3.32
CA ASN A 115 -8.86 -3.65 2.75
C ASN A 115 -7.72 -4.36 2.00
N LEU A 116 -7.61 -5.67 2.22
CA LEU A 116 -6.84 -6.57 1.35
C LEU A 116 -7.75 -7.14 0.27
N CYS A 117 -7.43 -6.87 -0.99
CA CYS A 117 -8.23 -7.23 -2.15
C CYS A 117 -7.50 -8.21 -3.05
N GLY A 118 -8.27 -9.13 -3.62
CA GLY A 118 -7.83 -9.97 -4.73
C GLY A 118 -7.29 -9.15 -5.90
N ALA A 119 -6.37 -9.77 -6.65
CA ALA A 119 -5.67 -9.16 -7.79
C ALA A 119 -4.80 -7.93 -7.46
N LYS A 120 -4.70 -7.52 -6.18
CA LYS A 120 -3.72 -6.55 -5.69
C LYS A 120 -2.53 -7.25 -5.03
N GLY A 121 -1.38 -6.56 -5.03
CA GLY A 121 -0.17 -6.98 -4.35
C GLY A 121 0.11 -6.09 -3.13
N TYR A 122 0.68 -6.68 -2.09
CA TYR A 122 0.97 -6.00 -0.83
C TYR A 122 2.37 -6.36 -0.33
N TRP A 123 3.13 -5.35 0.08
CA TRP A 123 4.33 -5.57 0.89
C TRP A 123 3.90 -5.80 2.34
N ALA A 124 3.96 -7.04 2.79
CA ALA A 124 3.72 -7.43 4.18
C ALA A 124 5.05 -7.48 4.93
N SER A 125 5.28 -6.55 5.86
CA SER A 125 6.41 -6.59 6.77
C SER A 125 6.00 -7.22 8.08
N VAL A 126 6.84 -8.13 8.58
CA VAL A 126 6.66 -8.78 9.88
C VAL A 126 7.93 -8.69 10.71
N SER A 127 7.79 -8.50 12.03
CA SER A 127 8.89 -8.40 12.98
C SER A 127 9.53 -9.76 13.33
N SER A 128 8.84 -10.86 13.06
CA SER A 128 9.26 -12.23 13.35
C SER A 128 8.78 -13.19 12.28
N GLU A 129 9.40 -14.37 12.23
CA GLU A 129 8.93 -15.46 11.38
C GLU A 129 7.51 -15.87 11.77
N VAL A 130 6.65 -16.05 10.78
CA VAL A 130 5.25 -16.41 11.02
C VAL A 130 4.66 -17.19 9.85
N SER A 131 3.78 -18.12 10.17
CA SER A 131 3.01 -18.89 9.19
C SER A 131 1.53 -18.82 9.51
N PHE A 132 0.70 -18.44 8.54
CA PHE A 132 -0.74 -18.31 8.73
C PHE A 132 -1.51 -18.46 7.42
N ILE A 133 -2.83 -18.60 7.55
CA ILE A 133 -3.79 -18.53 6.45
C ILE A 133 -4.63 -17.27 6.68
N PHE A 134 -4.89 -16.50 5.64
CA PHE A 134 -5.79 -15.34 5.76
C PHE A 134 -7.20 -15.81 6.09
N VAL A 135 -7.89 -15.06 6.94
CA VAL A 135 -9.33 -15.16 7.09
C VAL A 135 -9.95 -14.48 5.88
N THR A 136 -10.72 -15.23 5.08
CA THR A 136 -11.28 -14.71 3.82
C THR A 136 -12.79 -14.47 3.88
N GLY A 137 -13.44 -14.77 5.01
CA GLY A 137 -14.91 -14.82 5.14
C GLY A 137 -15.55 -15.98 4.35
N ASP A 138 -16.86 -16.19 4.51
CA ASP A 138 -17.60 -17.26 3.81
C ASP A 138 -17.92 -16.88 2.35
N GLN A 139 -17.90 -17.86 1.44
CA GLN A 139 -18.36 -17.69 0.06
C GLN A 139 -19.89 -17.59 -0.03
N SER A 140 -20.62 -18.12 0.96
CA SER A 140 -22.08 -18.26 0.92
C SER A 140 -22.87 -16.95 1.09
N GLU A 141 -22.29 -15.92 1.72
CA GLU A 141 -22.93 -14.60 1.87
C GLU A 141 -22.87 -13.75 0.57
N ARG A 142 -22.30 -14.30 -0.51
CA ARG A 142 -21.84 -13.51 -1.67
C ARG A 142 -22.46 -13.88 -3.02
N ASP A 143 -23.48 -14.74 -3.04
CA ASP A 143 -24.23 -15.07 -4.27
C ASP A 143 -25.23 -13.96 -4.70
N VAL A 144 -25.32 -12.86 -3.94
CA VAL A 144 -26.14 -11.68 -4.28
C VAL A 144 -25.30 -10.52 -4.84
N GLY A 145 -23.97 -10.65 -4.85
CA GLY A 145 -23.03 -9.64 -5.35
C GLY A 145 -22.22 -10.11 -6.55
N GLN A 146 -22.90 -10.70 -7.54
CA GLN A 146 -22.29 -11.04 -8.82
C GLN A 146 -21.57 -9.82 -9.46
N LEU A 147 -20.35 -10.06 -9.94
CA LEU A 147 -19.81 -9.50 -11.20
C LEU A 147 -19.31 -8.06 -11.26
N THR A 148 -19.31 -7.27 -10.19
CA THR A 148 -18.62 -5.96 -10.20
C THR A 148 -17.35 -5.99 -9.36
N ARG A 149 -16.20 -6.11 -10.04
CA ARG A 149 -14.87 -5.76 -9.51
C ARG A 149 -14.81 -4.32 -8.93
N GLU A 150 -15.85 -3.52 -9.16
CA GLU A 150 -15.97 -2.11 -8.78
C GLU A 150 -16.51 -1.83 -7.38
N LEU A 151 -17.24 -2.74 -6.71
CA LEU A 151 -18.01 -2.35 -5.51
C LEU A 151 -17.26 -2.40 -4.16
N ALA A 152 -16.05 -2.96 -4.10
CA ALA A 152 -15.30 -3.09 -2.84
C ALA A 152 -14.08 -2.16 -2.75
N ASP A 153 -13.78 -1.41 -3.81
CA ASP A 153 -12.66 -0.47 -3.88
C ASP A 153 -13.23 0.87 -4.31
N SER A 154 -13.94 1.54 -3.40
CA SER A 154 -14.28 2.95 -3.63
C SER A 154 -12.93 3.66 -3.85
N PRO A 155 -12.72 4.33 -4.99
CA PRO A 155 -11.41 4.88 -5.32
C PRO A 155 -11.05 5.89 -4.26
N ILE A 156 -10.08 5.53 -3.40
CA ILE A 156 -9.51 6.47 -2.44
C ILE A 156 -8.92 7.60 -3.28
N GLU A 157 -9.37 8.82 -2.96
CA GLU A 157 -8.91 10.00 -3.64
C GLU A 157 -7.40 10.11 -3.40
N LYS A 158 -6.61 9.86 -4.46
CA LYS A 158 -5.15 9.71 -4.33
C LYS A 158 -4.45 11.05 -4.08
N TYR A 159 -5.05 12.12 -4.56
CA TYR A 159 -4.52 13.48 -4.45
C TYR A 159 -5.62 14.52 -4.74
N PRO A 160 -5.49 15.75 -4.23
CA PRO A 160 -6.39 16.84 -4.60
C PRO A 160 -6.12 17.33 -6.03
N GLU A 161 -7.10 18.03 -6.60
CA GLU A 161 -6.99 18.61 -7.96
C GLU A 161 -5.74 19.49 -8.09
N GLY A 162 -4.93 19.24 -9.12
CA GLY A 162 -3.69 19.98 -9.39
C GLY A 162 -2.45 19.47 -8.64
N PHE A 163 -2.59 18.48 -7.75
CA PHE A 163 -1.50 17.91 -6.94
C PHE A 163 -1.17 16.47 -7.36
N VAL A 164 -0.93 16.27 -8.66
CA VAL A 164 -0.57 14.95 -9.21
C VAL A 164 0.91 14.65 -8.93
N TYR A 165 1.21 13.43 -8.51
CA TYR A 165 2.58 12.93 -8.34
C TYR A 165 2.72 11.50 -8.92
N PRO A 166 3.93 11.11 -9.38
CA PRO A 166 4.17 9.78 -9.90
C PRO A 166 4.27 8.76 -8.76
N GLN A 167 3.64 7.60 -8.95
CA GLN A 167 3.78 6.45 -8.03
C GLN A 167 5.13 5.78 -8.21
N SER A 168 5.68 5.28 -7.10
CA SER A 168 7.00 4.65 -7.07
C SER A 168 6.97 3.38 -6.24
N SER A 169 7.72 2.38 -6.70
CA SER A 169 7.99 1.17 -5.92
C SER A 169 8.94 1.45 -4.75
N GLN A 170 9.65 2.58 -4.75
CA GLN A 170 10.33 3.10 -3.57
C GLN A 170 9.38 4.06 -2.87
N GLN A 171 8.82 3.63 -1.75
CA GLN A 171 7.86 4.41 -0.98
C GLN A 171 8.13 4.26 0.51
N SER A 172 7.87 5.33 1.26
CA SER A 172 7.84 5.37 2.72
C SER A 172 6.58 6.10 3.18
N PHE A 173 6.26 5.97 4.47
CA PHE A 173 5.07 6.56 5.04
C PHE A 173 5.40 7.23 6.37
N PHE A 174 4.85 8.42 6.60
CA PHE A 174 4.67 8.93 7.97
C PHE A 174 3.37 8.40 8.52
N ILE A 175 3.32 8.14 9.82
CA ILE A 175 2.07 8.00 10.57
C ILE A 175 1.89 9.28 11.36
N ILE A 176 0.74 9.93 11.19
CA ILE A 176 0.42 11.22 11.83
C ILE A 176 -0.82 11.03 12.68
N ASP A 177 -0.70 11.39 13.96
CA ASP A 177 -1.78 11.35 14.94
C ASP A 177 -2.53 12.69 14.99
N GLU A 178 -1.77 13.79 15.04
CA GLU A 178 -2.32 15.12 15.23
C GLU A 178 -1.53 16.16 14.41
N ILE A 179 -2.24 17.21 13.99
CA ILE A 179 -1.64 18.41 13.39
C ILE A 179 -1.73 19.57 14.40
N ASP A 180 -0.58 20.03 14.89
CA ASP A 180 -0.51 21.25 15.70
C ASP A 180 -0.80 22.49 14.82
N ARG A 181 -1.86 23.22 15.19
CA ARG A 181 -2.40 24.34 14.39
C ARG A 181 -3.24 25.27 15.25
N ASN A 182 -3.48 26.48 14.73
CA ASN A 182 -4.44 27.41 15.34
C ASN A 182 -5.87 26.86 15.18
N GLU A 183 -6.71 26.99 16.21
CA GLU A 183 -8.11 26.52 16.24
C GLU A 183 -8.98 27.11 15.10
N ASP A 184 -8.63 28.30 14.60
CA ASP A 184 -9.36 28.98 13.51
C ASP A 184 -9.13 28.34 12.13
N VAL A 185 -8.09 27.49 11.99
CA VAL A 185 -7.89 26.72 10.76
C VAL A 185 -8.88 25.56 10.80
N SER A 186 -9.62 25.27 9.72
CA SER A 186 -10.40 24.02 9.62
C SER A 186 -9.58 22.94 8.90
N LEU A 187 -9.71 21.67 9.30
CA LEU A 187 -9.17 20.52 8.52
C LEU A 187 -10.23 19.87 7.64
N ASP A 188 -11.46 20.35 7.68
CA ASP A 188 -12.51 19.85 6.79
C ASP A 188 -12.03 19.96 5.34
N ASP A 189 -12.15 18.85 4.61
CA ASP A 189 -11.69 18.73 3.22
C ASP A 189 -10.23 19.17 2.98
N SER A 190 -9.37 19.05 4.00
CA SER A 190 -7.95 19.39 3.90
C SER A 190 -7.09 18.18 3.56
N TRP A 191 -5.89 18.46 3.05
CA TRP A 191 -4.93 17.45 2.60
C TRP A 191 -3.58 17.68 3.22
N ILE A 192 -2.89 16.61 3.58
CA ILE A 192 -1.47 16.64 3.88
C ILE A 192 -0.72 16.23 2.63
N LEU A 193 0.20 17.08 2.20
CA LEU A 193 1.06 16.88 1.05
C LEU A 193 2.48 16.62 1.54
N SER A 194 3.11 15.58 1.02
CA SER A 194 4.53 15.32 1.26
C SER A 194 5.34 15.83 0.07
N TYR A 195 6.40 16.57 0.37
CA TYR A 195 7.32 17.14 -0.62
C TYR A 195 8.73 16.64 -0.37
N CYS A 196 9.43 16.32 -1.44
CA CYS A 196 10.88 16.17 -1.41
C CYS A 196 11.51 17.27 -2.24
N ASN A 197 12.31 18.09 -1.57
CA ASN A 197 12.80 19.36 -2.11
C ASN A 197 11.63 20.26 -2.56
N TYR A 198 11.41 20.40 -3.87
CA TYR A 198 10.31 21.19 -4.44
C TYR A 198 9.26 20.32 -5.15
N ASN A 199 9.44 19.01 -5.17
CA ASN A 199 8.57 18.09 -5.89
C ASN A 199 7.57 17.45 -4.93
N LEU A 200 6.31 17.41 -5.35
CA LEU A 200 5.27 16.68 -4.64
C LEU A 200 5.59 15.18 -4.72
N ALA A 201 5.70 14.54 -3.57
CA ALA A 201 6.04 13.14 -3.41
C ALA A 201 4.86 12.30 -2.88
N GLY A 202 3.80 12.92 -2.40
CA GLY A 202 2.63 12.22 -1.93
C GLY A 202 1.54 13.15 -1.43
N ALA A 203 0.34 12.60 -1.28
CA ALA A 203 -0.80 13.30 -0.71
C ALA A 203 -1.69 12.33 0.06
N ARG A 204 -2.36 12.84 1.09
CA ARG A 204 -3.42 12.13 1.79
C ARG A 204 -4.45 13.13 2.29
N LYS A 205 -5.73 12.80 2.12
CA LYS A 205 -6.82 13.59 2.69
C LYS A 205 -6.81 13.42 4.20
N TRP A 206 -6.94 14.51 4.94
CA TRP A 206 -7.00 14.46 6.39
C TRP A 206 -8.29 13.78 6.86
N SER A 207 -8.17 12.97 7.92
CA SER A 207 -9.25 12.42 8.73
C SER A 207 -8.92 12.65 10.20
N ASP A 208 -9.92 12.73 11.07
CA ASP A 208 -9.72 12.93 12.52
C ASP A 208 -9.18 11.69 13.26
N GLU A 209 -8.60 10.75 12.52
CA GLU A 209 -8.01 9.50 12.99
C GLU A 209 -6.54 9.47 12.56
N MET A 210 -5.71 8.75 13.32
CA MET A 210 -4.31 8.56 12.97
C MET A 210 -4.19 7.94 11.57
N LEU A 211 -3.36 8.52 10.71
CA LEU A 211 -3.35 8.17 9.30
C LEU A 211 -1.95 8.19 8.68
N ASP A 212 -1.79 7.44 7.60
CA ASP A 212 -0.52 7.33 6.87
C ASP A 212 -0.39 8.39 5.76
N ILE A 213 0.77 9.03 5.65
CA ILE A 213 1.11 9.94 4.55
C ILE A 213 2.13 9.28 3.63
N PRO A 214 1.80 9.04 2.35
CA PRO A 214 2.73 8.42 1.42
C PRO A 214 3.84 9.40 1.05
N ILE A 215 5.02 8.85 0.78
CA ILE A 215 6.18 9.57 0.27
C ILE A 215 6.84 8.70 -0.78
N MET A 216 6.72 9.11 -2.04
CA MET A 216 7.33 8.42 -3.16
C MET A 216 8.79 8.83 -3.29
N GLY A 217 9.64 7.85 -3.53
CA GLY A 217 11.07 8.01 -3.75
C GLY A 217 11.47 7.75 -5.21
N TYR A 218 12.69 8.14 -5.56
CA TYR A 218 13.26 7.87 -6.87
C TYR A 218 13.57 6.38 -7.03
N ASN A 219 12.89 5.69 -7.95
CA ASN A 219 13.10 4.27 -8.22
C ASN A 219 14.01 3.98 -9.42
N GLY A 220 14.67 5.01 -9.97
CA GLY A 220 15.55 4.87 -11.13
C GLY A 220 14.88 5.14 -12.48
N THR A 221 13.56 5.41 -12.52
CA THR A 221 12.86 5.72 -13.77
C THR A 221 12.77 7.24 -14.02
N PRO A 222 12.65 7.68 -15.29
CA PRO A 222 12.54 9.11 -15.60
C PRO A 222 11.36 9.81 -14.93
N GLU A 223 10.25 9.10 -14.72
CA GLU A 223 9.00 9.63 -14.15
C GLU A 223 9.16 9.98 -12.68
N THR A 224 9.92 9.19 -11.93
CA THR A 224 10.15 9.40 -10.49
C THR A 224 11.36 10.31 -10.21
N LYS A 225 11.98 10.86 -11.25
CA LYS A 225 13.16 11.71 -11.11
C LYS A 225 12.83 12.98 -10.31
N GLY A 226 13.63 13.23 -9.27
CA GLY A 226 13.46 14.38 -8.37
C GLY A 226 12.52 14.13 -7.20
N LEU A 227 11.93 12.94 -7.12
CA LEU A 227 11.37 12.43 -5.87
C LEU A 227 12.48 12.09 -4.87
N CYS A 228 12.10 11.73 -3.64
CA CYS A 228 13.03 11.54 -2.53
C CYS A 228 14.12 10.50 -2.83
N GLU A 229 15.36 10.81 -2.47
CA GLU A 229 16.47 9.86 -2.45
C GLU A 229 16.85 9.49 -1.00
N PRO A 230 17.55 8.37 -0.77
CA PRO A 230 18.02 8.01 0.56
C PRO A 230 18.85 9.13 1.19
N GLY A 231 18.40 9.63 2.35
CA GLY A 231 19.01 10.75 3.07
C GLY A 231 18.30 12.09 2.90
N ASP A 232 17.38 12.21 1.95
CA ASP A 232 16.47 13.36 1.88
C ASP A 232 15.54 13.39 3.09
N ILE A 233 15.13 14.61 3.48
CA ILE A 233 14.16 14.85 4.55
C ILE A 233 12.89 15.40 3.90
N PRO A 234 11.83 14.58 3.78
CA PRO A 234 10.56 15.05 3.25
C PRO A 234 9.95 16.14 4.14
N GLN A 235 9.27 17.10 3.51
CA GLN A 235 8.52 18.15 4.18
C GLN A 235 7.02 17.89 4.04
N LEU A 236 6.30 18.01 5.14
CA LEU A 236 4.85 17.95 5.12
C LEU A 236 4.27 19.36 5.01
N LYS A 237 3.16 19.48 4.29
CA LYS A 237 2.41 20.72 4.14
C LYS A 237 0.91 20.44 4.21
N LEU A 238 0.18 21.29 4.90
CA LEU A 238 -1.28 21.26 4.95
C LEU A 238 -1.85 22.13 3.83
N LEU A 239 -2.64 21.53 2.94
CA LEU A 239 -3.48 22.22 1.97
C LEU A 239 -4.91 22.28 2.53
N THR A 240 -5.39 23.48 2.83
CA THR A 240 -6.76 23.68 3.35
C THR A 240 -7.79 23.66 2.22
N ALA A 241 -9.07 23.50 2.55
CA ALA A 241 -10.18 23.57 1.59
C ALA A 241 -10.24 24.91 0.81
N ASN A 242 -9.68 25.99 1.36
CA ASN A 242 -9.61 27.30 0.68
C ASN A 242 -8.42 27.42 -0.27
N GLY A 243 -7.55 26.40 -0.35
CA GLY A 243 -6.36 26.40 -1.19
C GLY A 243 -5.11 27.00 -0.55
N ASP A 244 -5.16 27.32 0.75
CA ASP A 244 -3.99 27.80 1.47
C ASP A 244 -3.04 26.65 1.77
N LEU A 245 -1.76 26.85 1.46
CA LEU A 245 -0.69 25.89 1.73
C LEU A 245 0.15 26.34 2.93
N MET A 246 0.12 25.55 3.99
CA MET A 246 0.79 25.81 5.27
C MET A 246 1.86 24.74 5.51
N ILE A 247 2.92 25.09 6.25
CA ILE A 247 3.96 24.16 6.70
C ILE A 247 3.65 23.79 8.15
#